data_AF-A0A843E1K4-F1
#
_entry.id   AF-A0A843E1K4-F1
#
_cell.length_a   1.000
_cell.length_b   1.000
_cell.length_c   1.000
_cell.angle_alpha   90.00
_cell.angle_beta   90.00
_cell.angle_gamma   90.00
#
_symmetry.space_group_name_H-M   'P 1'
#
loop_
_entity.id
_entity.type
_entity.pdbx_description
1 polymer ?
#
loop_
_entity_poly.entity_id
_entity_poly.type
_entity_poly.pdbx_seq_one_letter_code
_entity_poly.pdbx_strand_id
1 'polypeptide(L)'
;MSLVGSSKAKGSGGKSGSRPRLSRRVDPEGRKIARLAHDIDDVMFDLDPYGYMDACEVVGLGLPAMRASTRENFRTLLRHRDPTILDGLCNVRKDYVDDPDEKKTLKKLNNLIGRTKKIIGSK
;
A
#
# COMPACT_ATOMS: atom_id res chain seq x y z
N MET A 1 0.66 -58.56 -56.52
CA MET A 1 2.10 -58.24 -56.46
C MET A 1 2.26 -56.73 -56.44
N SER A 2 3.27 -56.24 -55.70
CA SER A 2 3.62 -54.83 -55.48
C SER A 2 2.72 -54.06 -54.50
N LEU A 3 3.18 -53.18 -53.61
CA LEU A 3 4.43 -52.86 -52.88
C LEU A 3 4.11 -51.46 -52.27
N VAL A 4 4.55 -51.19 -51.03
CA VAL A 4 5.04 -49.87 -50.54
C VAL A 4 4.12 -48.65 -50.82
N GLY A 5 3.51 -47.98 -49.83
CA GLY A 5 4.12 -47.39 -48.64
C GLY A 5 4.12 -45.87 -48.78
N SER A 6 3.62 -45.14 -47.76
CA SER A 6 4.19 -43.86 -47.27
C SER A 6 3.28 -43.18 -46.23
N SER A 7 3.78 -43.22 -44.99
CA SER A 7 3.97 -42.06 -44.12
C SER A 7 2.75 -41.22 -43.71
N LYS A 8 2.17 -41.59 -42.56
CA LYS A 8 1.40 -40.67 -41.70
C LYS A 8 2.38 -39.80 -40.91
N ALA A 9 2.56 -38.55 -41.33
CA ALA A 9 3.35 -37.56 -40.59
C ALA A 9 2.66 -37.21 -39.26
N LYS A 10 3.34 -37.49 -38.14
CA LYS A 10 3.00 -37.00 -36.80
C LYS A 10 3.55 -35.58 -36.67
N GLY A 11 2.72 -34.58 -36.99
CA GLY A 11 3.01 -33.17 -36.78
C GLY A 11 3.10 -32.85 -35.30
N SER A 12 4.33 -32.65 -34.83
CA SER A 12 4.75 -31.73 -33.75
C SER A 12 3.69 -31.34 -32.72
N GLY A 13 3.69 -32.05 -31.59
CA GLY A 13 3.19 -31.53 -30.33
C GLY A 13 3.97 -30.28 -29.96
N GLY A 14 3.39 -29.11 -30.23
CA GLY A 14 3.82 -27.86 -29.65
C GLY A 14 3.66 -27.96 -28.14
N LYS A 15 4.75 -28.30 -27.44
CA LYS A 15 4.93 -27.96 -26.03
C LYS A 15 4.82 -26.44 -25.95
N SER A 16 3.61 -25.95 -25.74
CA SER A 16 3.37 -24.59 -25.31
C SER A 16 4.13 -24.45 -24.01
N GLY A 17 5.29 -23.80 -24.11
CA GLY A 17 6.23 -23.67 -23.02
C GLY A 17 5.46 -23.17 -21.82
N SER A 18 5.46 -23.99 -20.77
CA SER A 18 5.07 -23.58 -19.43
C SER A 18 5.90 -22.35 -19.11
N ARG A 19 5.38 -21.16 -19.41
CA ARG A 19 5.86 -19.93 -18.80
C ARG A 19 5.75 -20.22 -17.31
N PRO A 20 6.85 -20.29 -16.54
CA PRO A 20 6.72 -20.39 -15.11
C PRO A 20 5.91 -19.17 -14.70
N ARG A 21 4.69 -19.40 -14.18
CA ARG A 21 3.93 -18.37 -13.50
C ARG A 21 4.83 -18.02 -12.32
N LEU A 22 5.61 -16.95 -12.47
CA LEU A 22 6.47 -16.42 -11.42
C LEU A 22 5.53 -16.15 -10.24
N SER A 23 5.44 -17.14 -9.37
CA SER A 23 4.78 -17.03 -8.09
C SER A 23 5.73 -16.16 -7.27
N ARG A 24 5.76 -14.86 -7.57
CA ARG A 24 6.24 -13.86 -6.63
C ARG A 24 5.38 -14.12 -5.42
N ARG A 25 5.97 -14.76 -4.40
CA ARG A 25 5.38 -14.83 -3.07
C ARG A 25 5.24 -13.39 -2.63
N VAL A 26 4.11 -12.77 -2.96
CA VAL A 26 3.85 -11.40 -2.57
C VAL A 26 3.58 -11.48 -1.08
N ASP A 27 4.60 -11.09 -0.32
CA ASP A 27 4.59 -11.11 1.13
C ASP A 27 3.26 -10.53 1.63
N PRO A 28 2.40 -11.35 2.23
CA PRO A 28 1.06 -10.92 2.62
C PRO A 28 1.10 -9.83 3.69
N GLU A 29 2.16 -9.80 4.50
CA GLU A 29 2.42 -8.75 5.49
C GLU A 29 2.81 -7.43 4.81
N GLY A 30 3.75 -7.47 3.86
CA GLY A 30 4.16 -6.32 3.05
C GLY A 30 3.00 -5.68 2.29
N ARG A 31 2.04 -6.46 1.79
CA ARG A 31 0.79 -5.95 1.20
C ARG A 31 -0.10 -5.24 2.21
N LYS A 32 -0.22 -5.78 3.43
CA LYS A 32 -1.03 -5.16 4.50
C LYS A 32 -0.43 -3.82 4.92
N ILE A 33 0.90 -3.77 5.09
CA ILE A 33 1.63 -2.54 5.42
C ILE A 33 1.48 -1.51 4.31
N ALA A 34 1.69 -1.90 3.05
CA ALA A 34 1.58 -0.99 1.92
C ALA A 34 0.18 -0.37 1.80
N ARG A 35 -0.87 -1.16 2.04
CA ARG A 35 -2.26 -0.67 2.09
C ARG A 35 -2.49 0.26 3.27
N LEU A 36 -2.04 -0.12 4.47
CA LEU A 36 -2.21 0.72 5.66
C LEU A 36 -1.51 2.08 5.51
N ALA A 37 -0.29 2.11 4.97
CA ALA A 37 0.42 3.36 4.69
C ALA A 37 -0.33 4.26 3.70
N HIS A 38 -0.98 3.67 2.69
CA HIS A 38 -1.82 4.41 1.74
C HIS A 38 -3.06 4.97 2.44
N ASP A 39 -3.76 4.14 3.21
CA ASP A 39 -4.97 4.56 3.93
C ASP A 39 -4.66 5.70 4.91
N ILE A 40 -3.49 5.66 5.57
CA ILE A 40 -3.02 6.73 6.47
C ILE A 40 -2.76 8.01 5.68
N ASP A 41 -1.99 7.95 4.58
CA ASP A 41 -1.71 9.13 3.74
C ASP A 41 -2.99 9.77 3.19
N ASP A 42 -3.97 8.97 2.76
CA ASP A 42 -5.28 9.49 2.33
C ASP A 42 -6.00 10.23 3.45
N VAL A 43 -6.07 9.65 4.65
CA VAL A 43 -6.74 10.30 5.80
C VAL A 43 -6.01 11.55 6.26
N MET A 44 -4.68 11.54 6.25
CA MET A 44 -3.88 12.72 6.59
C MET A 44 -4.09 13.86 5.59
N PHE A 45 -4.17 13.53 4.30
CA PHE A 45 -4.47 14.50 3.25
C PHE A 45 -5.92 15.01 3.31
N ASP A 46 -6.88 14.13 3.64
CA ASP A 46 -8.28 14.52 3.84
C ASP A 46 -8.43 15.53 4.99
N LEU A 47 -7.68 15.34 6.10
CA LEU A 47 -7.71 16.22 7.27
C LEU A 47 -7.01 17.56 7.03
N ASP A 48 -5.85 17.53 6.35
CA ASP A 48 -5.03 18.73 6.16
C ASP A 48 -4.47 18.82 4.74
N PRO A 49 -5.32 19.10 3.73
CA PRO A 49 -4.87 19.21 2.36
C PRO A 49 -3.96 20.43 2.16
N TYR A 50 -4.18 21.51 2.92
CA TYR A 50 -3.38 22.74 2.84
C TYR A 50 -1.98 22.54 3.40
N GLY A 51 -1.82 21.87 4.55
CA GLY A 51 -0.50 21.52 5.06
C GLY A 51 0.32 20.67 4.09
N TYR A 52 -0.32 19.78 3.32
CA TYR A 52 0.37 19.08 2.23
C TYR A 52 0.80 20.01 1.10
N MET A 53 -0.02 21.01 0.73
CA MET A 53 0.33 21.98 -0.30
C MET A 53 1.48 22.89 0.15
N ASP A 54 1.45 23.35 1.41
CA ASP A 54 2.51 24.16 2.00
C ASP A 54 3.82 23.38 2.09
N ALA A 55 3.76 22.11 2.51
CA ALA A 55 4.93 21.22 2.52
C ALA A 55 5.50 21.00 1.11
N CYS A 56 4.64 20.91 0.09
CA CYS A 56 5.08 20.83 -1.30
C CYS A 56 5.87 22.07 -1.72
N GLU A 57 5.39 23.27 -1.36
CA GLU A 57 6.07 24.53 -1.64
C GLU A 57 7.43 24.61 -0.93
N VAL A 58 7.47 24.31 0.36
CA VAL A 58 8.70 24.38 1.17
C VAL A 58 9.77 23.41 0.67
N VAL A 59 9.38 22.18 0.32
CA VAL A 59 10.33 21.14 -0.12
C VAL A 59 10.64 21.26 -1.62
N GLY A 60 9.87 22.04 -2.38
CA GLY A 60 10.01 22.17 -3.83
C GLY A 60 9.60 20.90 -4.59
N LEU A 61 8.66 20.13 -4.05
CA LEU A 61 8.15 18.89 -4.65
C LEU A 61 6.70 19.07 -5.10
N GLY A 62 6.34 18.44 -6.22
CA GLY A 62 4.93 18.31 -6.60
C GLY A 62 4.16 17.39 -5.63
N LEU A 63 2.87 17.66 -5.43
CA LEU A 63 2.00 16.87 -4.55
C LEU A 63 2.06 15.35 -4.76
N PRO A 64 2.09 14.81 -5.99
CA PRO A 64 2.24 13.37 -6.19
C PRO A 64 3.55 12.80 -5.63
N ALA A 65 4.66 13.55 -5.77
CA ALA A 65 5.97 13.16 -5.27
C ALA A 65 6.03 13.27 -3.74
N MET A 66 5.45 14.32 -3.17
CA MET A 66 5.34 14.48 -1.71
C MET A 66 4.54 13.33 -1.09
N ARG A 67 3.33 13.06 -1.61
CA ARG A 67 2.51 11.93 -1.13
C ARG A 67 3.19 10.57 -1.33
N ALA A 68 3.96 10.39 -2.41
CA ALA A 68 4.74 9.17 -2.61
C ALA A 68 5.83 9.01 -1.53
N SER A 69 6.54 10.08 -1.20
CA SER A 69 7.55 10.12 -0.14
C SER A 69 6.93 9.84 1.23
N THR A 70 5.83 10.51 1.56
CA THR A 70 5.08 10.31 2.82
C THR A 70 4.63 8.86 2.98
N ARG A 71 4.06 8.25 1.94
CA ARG A 71 3.67 6.84 1.97
C ARG A 71 4.86 5.91 2.20
N GLU A 72 6.01 6.19 1.59
CA GLU A 72 7.20 5.36 1.81
C GLU A 72 7.73 5.50 3.25
N ASN A 73 7.66 6.69 3.83
CA ASN A 73 7.98 6.92 5.23
C ASN A 73 7.07 6.09 6.14
N PHE A 74 5.74 6.16 5.95
CA PHE A 74 4.81 5.34 6.73
C PHE A 74 5.04 3.84 6.57
N ARG A 75 5.36 3.36 5.36
CA ARG A 75 5.71 1.94 5.13
C ARG A 75 6.94 1.54 5.95
N THR A 76 7.94 2.42 5.98
CA THR A 76 9.18 2.19 6.72
C THR A 76 8.88 2.09 8.22
N LEU A 77 8.19 3.08 8.79
CA LEU A 77 7.80 3.07 10.20
C LEU A 77 6.98 1.83 10.57
N LEU A 78 5.99 1.47 9.75
CA LEU A 78 5.15 0.28 9.97
C LEU A 78 5.95 -1.03 9.88
N ARG A 79 6.92 -1.15 8.96
CA ARG A 79 7.80 -2.32 8.87
C ARG A 79 8.68 -2.46 10.09
N HIS A 80 9.20 -1.34 10.61
CA HIS A 80 10.02 -1.32 11.81
C HIS A 80 9.19 -1.41 13.10
N ARG A 81 7.86 -1.42 13.00
CA ARG A 81 6.94 -1.39 14.15
C ARG A 81 7.23 -0.23 15.09
N ASP A 82 7.62 0.90 14.51
CA ASP A 82 7.99 2.09 15.25
C ASP A 82 6.74 2.68 15.95
N PRO A 83 6.73 2.85 17.28
CA PRO A 83 5.57 3.39 18.01
C PRO A 83 5.27 4.84 17.67
N THR A 84 6.23 5.62 17.15
CA THR A 84 6.05 7.05 16.84
C THR A 84 4.92 7.30 15.84
N ILE A 85 4.63 6.34 14.95
CA ILE A 85 3.49 6.45 14.03
C ILE A 85 2.15 6.44 14.78
N LEU A 86 2.01 5.67 15.87
CA LEU A 86 0.80 5.68 16.68
C LEU A 86 0.64 6.99 17.42
N ASP A 87 1.72 7.50 17.97
CA ASP A 87 1.73 8.77 18.69
C ASP A 87 1.35 9.91 17.74
N GLY A 88 1.93 9.94 16.54
CA GLY A 88 1.57 10.89 15.49
C GLY A 88 0.10 10.83 15.11
N LEU A 89 -0.44 9.63 14.81
CA LEU A 89 -1.86 9.48 14.47
C LEU A 89 -2.79 9.87 15.63
N CYS A 90 -2.40 9.60 16.87
CA CYS A 90 -3.19 9.97 18.03
C CYS A 90 -3.17 11.48 18.29
N ASN A 91 -2.05 12.15 18.00
CA ASN A 91 -1.93 13.60 18.11
C ASN A 91 -2.78 14.30 17.05
N VAL A 92 -2.67 13.88 15.78
CA VAL A 92 -3.55 14.38 14.71
C VAL A 92 -5.01 14.21 15.10
N ARG A 93 -5.40 13.04 15.61
CA ARG A 93 -6.78 12.84 16.06
C ARG A 93 -7.20 13.85 17.13
N LYS A 94 -6.32 14.21 18.08
CA LYS A 94 -6.65 15.19 19.13
C LYS A 94 -6.85 16.58 18.53
N ASP A 95 -6.03 16.97 17.55
CA ASP A 95 -6.10 18.29 16.92
C ASP A 95 -7.43 18.50 16.18
N TYR A 96 -8.01 17.43 15.63
CA TYR A 96 -9.26 17.47 14.87
C TYR A 96 -10.48 16.95 15.65
N VAL A 97 -10.37 16.48 16.90
CA VAL A 97 -11.45 15.73 17.58
C VAL A 97 -12.74 16.54 17.76
N ASP A 98 -12.59 17.85 17.92
CA ASP A 98 -13.69 18.78 18.16
C ASP A 98 -14.25 19.38 16.85
N ASP A 99 -13.66 19.04 15.71
CA ASP A 99 -14.13 19.50 14.39
C ASP A 99 -15.36 18.69 13.95
N PRO A 100 -16.54 19.32 13.83
CA PRO A 100 -17.76 18.63 13.42
C PRO A 100 -17.75 18.17 11.96
N ASP A 101 -16.98 18.82 11.09
CA ASP A 101 -16.91 18.53 9.66
C ASP A 101 -16.04 17.29 9.40
N GLU A 102 -15.04 17.05 10.26
CA GLU A 102 -14.11 15.93 10.13
C GLU A 102 -14.59 14.60 10.74
N LYS A 103 -15.82 14.53 11.28
CA LYS A 103 -16.37 13.31 11.92
C LYS A 103 -16.20 12.04 11.10
N LYS A 104 -16.39 12.11 9.77
CA LYS A 104 -16.23 10.94 8.88
C LYS A 104 -14.76 10.54 8.76
N THR A 105 -13.87 11.50 8.57
CA THR A 105 -12.43 11.31 8.43
C THR A 105 -11.81 10.81 9.74
N LEU A 106 -12.20 11.39 10.87
CA LEU A 106 -11.83 10.93 12.23
C LEU A 106 -12.26 9.49 12.52
N LYS A 107 -13.44 9.08 12.03
CA LYS A 107 -13.88 7.68 12.14
C LYS A 107 -12.95 6.75 11.35
N LYS A 108 -12.52 7.15 10.15
CA LYS A 108 -11.49 6.40 9.40
C LYS A 108 -10.18 6.38 10.18
N LEU A 109 -9.71 7.51 10.69
CA LEU A 109 -8.48 7.62 11.47
C LEU A 109 -8.47 6.70 12.70
N ASN A 110 -9.56 6.67 13.47
CA ASN A 110 -9.69 5.75 14.61
C ASN A 110 -9.57 4.27 14.21
N ASN A 111 -10.16 3.88 13.08
CA ASN A 111 -10.01 2.51 12.55
C ASN A 111 -8.57 2.23 12.12
N LEU A 112 -7.88 3.21 11.54
CA LEU A 112 -6.48 3.10 11.16
C LEU A 112 -5.57 2.97 12.37
N ILE A 113 -5.76 3.78 13.42
CA ILE A 113 -5.04 3.64 14.70
C ILE A 113 -5.19 2.22 15.24
N GLY A 114 -6.40 1.66 15.24
CA GLY A 114 -6.65 0.28 15.67
C GLY A 114 -5.91 -0.76 14.83
N ARG A 115 -5.80 -0.56 13.51
CA ARG A 115 -5.02 -1.44 12.61
C ARG A 115 -3.52 -1.30 12.85
N THR A 116 -3.03 -0.07 13.03
CA THR A 116 -1.63 0.24 13.31
C THR A 116 -1.17 -0.37 14.64
N LYS A 117 -2.00 -0.29 15.70
CA LYS A 117 -1.75 -0.94 17.00
C LYS A 117 -1.51 -2.43 16.87
N LYS A 118 -2.35 -3.12 16.09
CA LYS A 118 -2.22 -4.55 15.82
C LYS A 118 -0.92 -4.93 15.10
N ILE A 119 -0.41 -4.06 14.20
CA ILE A 119 0.86 -4.30 13.50
C ILE A 119 2.05 -4.12 14.45
N ILE A 120 2.02 -3.06 15.26
CA ILE A 120 3.11 -2.74 16.18
C ILE A 120 3.13 -3.71 17.38
N GLY A 121 1.99 -4.30 17.73
CA GLY A 121 1.85 -5.18 18.90
C GLY A 121 1.49 -4.41 20.19
N SER A 122 1.03 -3.16 20.06
CA SER A 122 0.53 -2.35 21.17
C SER A 122 -0.89 -2.81 21.52
N LYS A 123 -1.11 -3.26 22.76
CA LYS A 123 -2.41 -3.72 23.28
C LYS A 123 -3.34 -2.54 23.59
#